data_AF-A0A9X1CTG4-F1
#
_entry.id   AF-A0A9X1CTG4-F1
#
_cell.length_a   1.000
_cell.length_b   1.000
_cell.length_c   1.000
_cell.angle_alpha   90.00
_cell.angle_beta   90.00
_cell.angle_gamma   90.00
#
_symmetry.space_group_name_H-M   'P 1'
#
loop_
_entity.id
_entity.type
_entity.pdbx_description
1 polymer ?
#
loop_
_entity_poly.entity_id
_entity_poly.type
_entity_poly.pdbx_seq_one_letter_code
_entity_poly.pdbx_strand_id
1 'polypeptide(L)' 'MYDYQSDATKFLNEYIEKHPEEAERRLKNRDLLWDVELKAEEQAAFAAAKVAKKPYTYYSYDD' A
#
# COMPACT_ATOMS: atom_id res chain seq x y z
N MET A 1 4.93 30.27 -12.58
CA MET A 1 4.91 29.05 -11.74
C MET A 1 5.79 28.03 -12.44
N TYR A 2 6.85 27.53 -11.80
CA TYR A 2 7.79 26.61 -12.44
C TYR A 2 7.23 25.19 -12.40
N ASP A 3 7.01 24.59 -13.58
CA ASP A 3 6.70 23.17 -13.73
C ASP A 3 8.00 22.37 -13.80
N TYR A 4 8.78 22.41 -12.72
CA TYR A 4 9.99 21.61 -12.64
C TYR A 4 9.62 20.17 -12.27
N GLN A 5 10.05 19.24 -13.11
CA GLN A 5 10.07 17.81 -12.81
C GLN A 5 11.52 17.31 -12.80
N SER A 6 11.82 16.39 -11.88
CA SER A 6 13.11 15.71 -11.85
C SER A 6 13.31 14.87 -13.12
N ASP A 7 14.56 14.59 -13.46
CA ASP A 7 14.88 13.78 -14.64
C ASP A 7 14.30 12.35 -14.53
N ALA A 8 14.26 11.82 -13.31
CA ALA A 8 13.62 10.53 -13.03
C ALA A 8 12.11 10.57 -13.33
N THR A 9 11.41 11.63 -12.93
CA THR A 9 9.97 11.77 -13.22
C THR A 9 9.72 11.86 -14.72
N LYS A 10 10.52 12.66 -15.45
CA LYS A 10 10.41 12.78 -16.91
C LYS A 10 10.64 11.44 -17.61
N PHE A 11 11.69 10.71 -17.22
CA PHE A 11 11.97 9.37 -17.73
C PHE A 11 10.80 8.40 -17.51
N LEU A 12 10.24 8.36 -16.30
CA LEU A 12 9.13 7.46 -15.99
C LEU A 12 7.88 7.80 -16.80
N ASN A 13 7.58 9.09 -16.99
CA ASN A 13 6.44 9.53 -17.80
C ASN A 13 6.62 9.09 -19.26
N GLU A 14 7.77 9.37 -19.87
CA GLU A 14 8.07 8.93 -21.24
C GLU A 14 8.03 7.41 -21.40
N TYR A 15 8.52 6.67 -20.41
CA TYR A 15 8.53 5.21 -20.44
C TYR A 15 7.10 4.66 -20.44
N ILE A 16 6.23 5.16 -19.56
CA ILE A 16 4.83 4.71 -19.48
C ILE A 16 4.05 5.07 -20.76
N GLU A 17 4.31 6.23 -21.36
CA GLU A 17 3.71 6.61 -22.64
C GLU A 17 4.13 5.68 -23.78
N LYS A 18 5.40 5.28 -23.83
CA LYS A 18 5.94 4.36 -24.85
C LYS A 18 5.53 2.91 -24.61
N HIS A 19 5.18 2.54 -23.38
CA HIS A 19 4.87 1.17 -22.97
C HIS A 19 3.49 1.06 -22.30
N PRO A 20 2.38 1.21 -23.05
CA PRO A 20 1.03 1.11 -22.49
C PRO A 20 0.72 -0.25 -21.86
N GLU A 21 1.41 -1.33 -22.26
CA GLU A 21 1.32 -2.67 -21.67
C GLU A 21 1.69 -2.71 -20.18
N GLU A 22 2.49 -1.74 -19.72
CA GLU A 22 2.86 -1.59 -18.32
C GLU A 22 1.65 -1.37 -17.42
N ALA A 23 0.61 -0.72 -17.92
CA ALA A 23 -0.62 -0.50 -17.16
C ALA A 23 -1.28 -1.83 -16.79
N GLU A 24 -1.42 -2.75 -17.75
CA GLU A 24 -1.96 -4.09 -17.48
C GLU A 24 -1.04 -4.89 -16.57
N ARG A 25 0.28 -4.82 -16.80
CA ARG A 25 1.26 -5.57 -15.99
C ARG A 25 1.24 -5.10 -14.54
N ARG A 26 1.06 -3.81 -14.28
CA ARG A 26 0.91 -3.25 -12.93
C ARG A 26 -0.30 -3.81 -12.22
N LEU A 27 -1.46 -3.86 -12.90
CA LEU A 27 -2.68 -4.44 -12.33
C LEU A 27 -2.48 -5.91 -12.00
N LYS A 28 -1.97 -6.72 -12.95
CA LYS A 28 -1.68 -8.14 -12.74
C LYS A 28 -0.75 -8.36 -11.53
N ASN A 29 0.31 -7.56 -11.40
CA ASN A 29 1.24 -7.68 -10.29
C ASN A 29 0.65 -7.22 -8.95
N ARG A 30 -0.21 -6.20 -8.95
CA ARG A 30 -0.94 -5.76 -7.75
C ARG A 30 -1.88 -6.86 -7.28
N ASP A 31 -2.63 -7.45 -8.19
CA ASP A 31 -3.60 -8.51 -7.90
C ASP A 31 -2.97 -9.77 -7.27
N LEU A 32 -1.68 -10.03 -7.52
CA LEU A 32 -0.99 -11.19 -6.96
C LEU A 32 -0.73 -11.12 -5.45
N LEU A 33 -0.42 -9.93 -4.92
CA LEU A 33 0.08 -9.78 -3.55
C LEU A 33 -0.68 -8.75 -2.71
N TRP A 34 -1.39 -7.83 -3.36
CA TRP A 34 -1.94 -6.66 -2.69
C TRP A 34 -3.47 -6.65 -2.68
N ASP A 35 -4.11 -7.11 -3.74
CA ASP A 35 -5.57 -7.25 -3.76
C ASP A 35 -5.96 -8.63 -3.22
N VAL A 36 -6.07 -8.71 -1.90
CA VAL A 36 -6.44 -9.95 -1.20
C VAL A 36 -7.91 -9.89 -0.80
N GLU A 37 -8.68 -10.90 -1.18
CA GLU A 37 -10.02 -11.10 -0.65
C GLU A 37 -9.95 -11.64 0.79
N LEU A 38 -10.53 -10.88 1.72
CA LEU A 38 -10.58 -11.25 3.13
C LEU A 38 -11.86 -12.04 3.42
N LYS A 39 -11.74 -13.20 4.07
CA LYS A 39 -12.93 -13.96 4.50
C LYS A 39 -13.66 -13.24 5.62
N ALA A 40 -14.96 -13.04 5.47
CA ALA A 40 -15.79 -12.34 6.46
C ALA A 40 -15.74 -12.99 7.86
N GLU A 41 -15.71 -14.33 7.92
CA GLU A 41 -15.61 -15.07 9.17
C GLU A 41 -14.28 -14.81 9.91
N GLU A 42 -13.16 -14.78 9.17
CA GLU A 42 -11.84 -14.48 9.75
C GLU A 42 -11.78 -13.04 10.25
N GLN A 43 -12.35 -12.08 9.49
CA GLN A 43 -12.45 -10.69 9.92
C GLN A 43 -13.29 -10.53 11.19
N ALA A 44 -14.40 -11.25 11.30
CA ALA A 44 -15.24 -11.26 12.50
C ALA A 44 -14.48 -11.85 13.70
N ALA A 45 -13.73 -12.95 13.50
CA ALA A 45 -12.91 -13.55 14.53
C ALA A 45 -11.79 -12.59 15.01
N PHE A 46 -11.12 -11.88 14.10
CA PHE A 46 -10.11 -10.87 14.47
C PHE A 46 -10.71 -9.69 15.23
N ALA A 47 -11.91 -9.25 14.85
CA ALA A 47 -12.62 -8.18 15.55
C ALA A 47 -13.01 -8.62 16.97
N ALA A 48 -13.51 -9.85 17.14
CA ALA A 48 -13.86 -10.41 18.44
C ALA A 48 -12.62 -10.63 19.34
N ALA A 49 -11.48 -11.00 18.76
CA ALA A 49 -10.22 -11.22 19.49
C ALA A 49 -9.43 -9.93 19.78
N LYS A 50 -9.97 -8.76 19.45
CA LYS A 50 -9.26 -7.48 19.58
C LYS A 50 -9.02 -7.12 21.06
N VAL A 51 -7.76 -6.99 21.44
CA VAL A 51 -7.35 -6.53 22.79
C VAL A 51 -6.99 -5.05 22.76
N ALA A 52 -7.31 -4.32 23.83
CA ALA A 52 -6.92 -2.92 23.99
C ALA A 52 -5.37 -2.80 23.98
N LYS A 53 -4.83 -2.10 22.98
CA LYS A 53 -3.40 -1.82 22.87
C LYS A 53 -3.07 -0.52 23.62
N LYS A 54 -1.94 -0.49 24.33
CA LYS A 54 -1.41 0.75 24.90
C LYS A 54 -1.08 1.73 23.76
N PRO A 55 -1.28 3.05 23.95
CA PRO A 55 -0.99 4.06 22.93
C PRO A 55 0.50 4.11 22.56
N TYR A 56 1.37 3.71 23.48
CA TYR A 56 2.81 3.61 23.26
C TYR A 56 3.31 2.28 23.80
N THR A 57 3.67 1.36 22.90
CA THR A 57 4.15 0.00 23.24
C THR A 57 5.42 0.02 24.08
N TYR A 58 6.27 1.03 23.87
CA TYR A 58 7.58 1.18 24.52
C TYR A 58 7.60 2.23 25.61
N TYR A 59 6.46 2.83 25.94
CA TYR A 59 6.40 3.83 27.00
C TYR A 59 5.89 3.15 28.27
N SER A 60 6.83 2.82 29.15
CA SER A 60 6.56 2.47 30.54
C SER A 60 6.65 3.75 31.38
N TYR A 61 5.53 4.14 32.00
CA TYR A 61 5.62 4.89 33.25
C TYR A 61 6.04 3.86 34.30
N ASP A 62 7.26 3.97 34.80
CA ASP A 62 7.58 3.43 36.12
C ASP A 62 6.99 4.42 37.12
N ASP A 63 5.97 3.99 37.88
CA ASP A 63 5.56 4.66 39.13
C ASP A 63 6.37 4.07 40.30
#